data_AF-A0A6V7JKP8-F1
#
_entry.id   AF-A0A6V7JKP8-F1
#
_cell.length_a   1.000
_cell.length_b   1.000
_cell.length_c   1.000
_cell.angle_alpha   90.00
_cell.angle_beta   90.00
_cell.angle_gamma   90.00
#
_symmetry.space_group_name_H-M   'P 1'
#
loop_
_entity.id
_entity.type
_entity.pdbx_description
1 polymer ?
#
loop_
_entity_poly.entity_id
_entity_poly.type
_entity_poly.pdbx_seq_one_letter_code
_entity_poly.pdbx_strand_id
1 'polypeptide(L)'
;KNRMKDAEKSLQWLRGWVPASNVQEELQLIEKTVQYSADDGKESSKSDSWQAYLKGTFFIPFMLVSFVFFLSAFGGSGALQTFAVHIFKVLKTPINAYTATVFLGVAQLLGTAVCVASIHFVGKRKLNWISIAATGFCFFASAIYIYSSEYNRIDSAKWSWLPTSLLIGSAFVSHMGIRQLAWILAGE
;
A
#
# COMPACT_ATOMS: atom_id res chain seq x y z
N LYS A 1 39.33 14.37 -4.72
CA LYS A 1 39.89 13.20 -5.45
C LYS A 1 41.25 12.89 -4.83
N ASN A 2 41.59 11.62 -4.58
CA ASN A 2 42.86 11.16 -3.95
C ASN A 2 42.91 11.01 -2.41
N ARG A 3 41.78 10.74 -1.74
CA ARG A 3 41.70 10.48 -0.28
C ARG A 3 41.39 9.02 0.07
N MET A 4 41.90 8.06 -0.70
CA MET A 4 41.59 6.63 -0.51
C MET A 4 42.07 6.10 0.86
N LYS A 5 43.25 6.55 1.30
CA LYS A 5 43.83 6.18 2.60
C LYS A 5 43.01 6.70 3.79
N ASP A 6 42.40 7.88 3.65
CA ASP A 6 41.53 8.45 4.69
C ASP A 6 40.19 7.71 4.77
N ALA A 7 39.66 7.30 3.60
CA ALA A 7 38.44 6.51 3.51
C ALA A 7 38.64 5.12 4.13
N GLU A 8 39.78 4.50 3.88
CA GLU A 8 40.17 3.23 4.47
C GLU A 8 40.26 3.32 6.00
N LYS A 9 40.98 4.32 6.52
CA LYS A 9 41.13 4.53 7.96
C LYS A 9 39.79 4.82 8.66
N SER A 10 38.90 5.55 7.99
CA SER A 10 37.56 5.84 8.51
C SER A 10 36.68 4.60 8.56
N LEU A 11 36.75 3.73 7.54
CA LEU A 11 36.01 2.46 7.50
C LEU A 11 36.55 1.45 8.53
N GLN A 12 37.87 1.40 8.73
CA GLN A 12 38.49 0.61 9.79
C GLN A 12 37.98 1.04 11.16
N TRP A 13 37.90 2.35 11.42
CA TRP A 13 37.33 2.90 12.65
C TRP A 13 35.84 2.51 12.82
N LEU A 14 35.03 2.66 11.76
CA LEU A 14 33.59 2.41 11.79
C LEU A 14 33.24 0.95 12.13
N ARG A 15 34.10 0.01 11.70
CA ARG A 15 33.95 -1.43 11.97
C ARG A 15 34.53 -1.89 13.30
N GLY A 16 35.08 -0.97 14.10
CA GLY A 16 35.68 -1.29 15.39
C GLY A 16 37.17 -1.64 15.31
N TRP A 17 37.95 -0.88 14.53
CA TRP A 17 39.41 -1.00 14.39
C TRP A 17 39.88 -2.32 13.75
N VAL A 18 39.16 -2.77 12.73
CA VAL A 18 39.46 -4.01 11.99
C VAL A 18 40.64 -3.79 11.04
N PRO A 19 41.53 -4.80 10.83
CA PRO A 19 42.64 -4.70 9.88
C PRO A 19 42.18 -4.38 8.44
N ALA A 20 43.05 -3.69 7.71
CA ALA A 20 42.86 -3.21 6.34
C ALA A 20 42.34 -4.29 5.37
N SER A 21 42.79 -5.54 5.53
CA SER A 21 42.40 -6.67 4.69
C SER A 21 40.90 -6.92 4.62
N ASN A 22 40.17 -6.70 5.72
CA ASN A 22 38.73 -6.96 5.79
C ASN A 22 37.88 -5.79 5.28
N VAL A 23 38.48 -4.62 5.08
CA VAL A 23 37.81 -3.38 4.67
C VAL A 23 37.98 -3.13 3.18
N GLN A 24 38.99 -3.74 2.56
CA GLN A 24 39.39 -3.47 1.19
C GLN A 24 38.31 -3.86 0.15
N GLU A 25 37.61 -4.98 0.37
CA GLU A 25 36.50 -5.40 -0.50
C GLU A 25 35.32 -4.42 -0.45
N GLU A 26 34.97 -3.94 0.75
CA GLU A 26 33.89 -2.97 0.94
C GLU A 26 34.25 -1.59 0.38
N LEU A 27 35.51 -1.21 0.53
CA LEU A 27 36.03 0.04 -0.02
C LEU A 27 36.00 0.03 -1.55
N GLN A 28 36.36 -1.09 -2.18
CA GLN A 28 36.25 -1.29 -3.63
C GLN A 28 34.79 -1.25 -4.11
N LEU A 29 33.87 -1.82 -3.34
CA LEU A 29 32.42 -1.77 -3.62
C LEU A 29 31.91 -0.32 -3.59
N ILE A 30 32.25 0.43 -2.55
CA ILE A 30 31.89 1.85 -2.40
C ILE A 30 32.51 2.68 -3.51
N GLU A 31 33.77 2.44 -3.87
CA GLU A 31 34.44 3.12 -4.98
C GLU A 31 33.71 2.85 -6.30
N LYS A 32 33.34 1.60 -6.56
CA LYS A 32 32.59 1.21 -7.77
C LYS A 32 31.21 1.87 -7.84
N THR A 33 30.48 1.96 -6.71
CA THR A 33 29.20 2.66 -6.64
C THR A 33 29.35 4.15 -6.88
N VAL A 34 30.33 4.80 -6.24
CA VAL A 34 30.61 6.23 -6.41
C VAL A 34 31.08 6.55 -7.82
N GLN A 35 31.88 5.68 -8.43
CA GLN A 35 32.40 5.85 -9.78
C GLN A 35 31.31 5.62 -10.83
N TYR A 36 30.40 4.66 -10.63
CA TYR A 36 29.18 4.53 -11.41
C TYR A 36 28.31 5.80 -11.33
N SER A 37 28.10 6.35 -10.13
CA SER A 37 27.39 7.62 -9.95
C SER A 37 28.13 8.84 -10.53
N ALA A 38 29.45 8.80 -10.62
CA ALA A 38 30.28 9.88 -11.16
C ALA A 38 30.39 9.84 -12.69
N ASP A 39 30.23 8.67 -13.31
CA ASP A 39 30.18 8.50 -14.76
C ASP A 39 28.80 8.91 -15.31
N ASP A 40 27.72 8.51 -14.64
CA ASP A 40 26.36 9.01 -14.89
C ASP A 40 26.20 10.52 -14.56
N GLY A 41 27.10 11.06 -13.71
CA GLY A 41 27.05 12.43 -13.20
C GLY A 41 27.84 13.48 -14.01
N LYS A 42 28.58 13.09 -15.05
CA LYS A 42 29.39 14.03 -15.85
C LYS A 42 28.67 14.65 -17.05
N GLU A 43 27.52 14.14 -17.47
CA GLU A 43 26.69 14.78 -18.50
C GLU A 43 25.61 15.73 -17.94
N SER A 44 25.30 15.70 -16.63
CA SER A 44 24.22 16.52 -16.08
C SER A 44 24.70 17.92 -15.65
N SER A 45 24.95 18.77 -16.64
CA SER A 45 25.11 20.22 -16.48
C SER A 45 23.78 20.86 -16.07
N LYS A 46 23.44 20.84 -14.77
CA LYS A 46 22.47 21.73 -14.06
C LYS A 46 21.05 21.95 -14.63
N SER A 47 20.66 21.42 -15.79
CA SER A 47 19.30 21.50 -16.35
C SER A 47 18.48 20.21 -16.20
N ASP A 48 19.13 19.08 -15.89
CA ASP A 48 18.49 17.75 -16.01
C ASP A 48 18.17 17.07 -14.68
N SER A 49 18.14 17.82 -13.56
CA SER A 49 17.70 17.24 -12.28
C SER A 49 16.26 16.71 -12.33
N TRP A 50 15.38 17.31 -13.14
CA TRP A 50 14.00 16.82 -13.31
C TRP A 50 13.91 15.64 -14.27
N GLN A 51 14.83 15.50 -15.22
CA GLN A 51 14.86 14.36 -16.15
C GLN A 51 15.24 13.05 -15.46
N ALA A 52 16.08 13.12 -14.41
CA ALA A 52 16.37 11.95 -13.58
C ALA A 52 15.11 11.40 -12.86
N TYR A 53 14.20 12.28 -12.42
CA TYR A 53 12.91 11.89 -11.84
C TYR A 53 11.87 11.47 -12.89
N LEU A 54 12.03 11.90 -14.15
CA LEU A 54 11.17 11.54 -15.30
C LEU A 54 11.65 10.29 -16.05
N LYS A 55 12.79 9.68 -15.67
CA LYS A 55 13.17 8.35 -16.20
C LYS A 55 12.06 7.36 -15.82
N GLY A 56 11.51 6.64 -16.81
CA GLY A 56 10.39 5.71 -16.64
C GLY A 56 10.63 4.65 -15.55
N THR A 57 11.89 4.30 -15.27
CA THR A 57 12.28 3.38 -14.19
C THR A 57 11.92 3.91 -12.80
N PHE A 58 11.91 5.23 -12.57
CA PHE A 58 11.57 5.86 -11.29
C PHE A 58 10.12 6.36 -11.24
N PHE A 59 9.61 6.85 -12.38
CA PHE A 59 8.25 7.38 -12.46
C PHE A 59 7.18 6.27 -12.31
N ILE A 60 7.41 5.08 -12.87
CA ILE A 60 6.47 3.95 -12.77
C ILE A 60 6.24 3.50 -11.30
N PRO A 61 7.27 3.19 -10.50
CA PRO A 61 7.06 2.81 -9.10
C PRO A 61 6.49 3.97 -8.28
N PHE A 62 6.96 5.20 -8.51
CA PHE A 62 6.44 6.38 -7.81
C PHE A 62 4.94 6.62 -8.10
N MET A 63 4.54 6.56 -9.37
CA MET A 63 3.14 6.72 -9.77
C MET A 63 2.28 5.59 -9.19
N LEU A 64 2.79 4.36 -9.16
CA LEU A 64 2.09 3.22 -8.57
C LEU A 64 1.87 3.40 -7.06
N VAL A 65 2.89 3.81 -6.32
CA VAL A 65 2.78 4.08 -4.87
C VAL A 65 1.79 5.23 -4.64
N SER A 66 1.96 6.34 -5.35
CA SER A 66 1.08 7.51 -5.25
C SER A 66 -0.38 7.16 -5.55
N PHE A 67 -0.62 6.35 -6.59
CA PHE A 67 -1.95 5.85 -6.93
C PHE A 67 -2.54 4.94 -5.86
N VAL A 68 -1.74 4.05 -5.25
CA VAL A 68 -2.20 3.18 -4.17
C VAL A 68 -2.55 4.00 -2.92
N PHE A 69 -1.75 5.01 -2.56
CA PHE A 69 -2.08 5.93 -1.47
C PHE A 69 -3.36 6.72 -1.76
N PHE A 70 -3.51 7.21 -2.99
CA PHE A 70 -4.73 7.90 -3.42
C PHE A 70 -5.95 6.98 -3.31
N LEU A 71 -5.88 5.75 -3.83
CA LEU A 71 -6.95 4.77 -3.68
C LEU A 71 -7.23 4.40 -2.22
N SER A 72 -6.20 4.32 -1.38
CA SER A 72 -6.36 4.05 0.05
C SER A 72 -7.09 5.18 0.78
N ALA A 73 -6.80 6.43 0.42
CA ALA A 73 -7.44 7.61 1.02
C ALA A 73 -8.86 7.83 0.48
N PHE A 74 -9.04 7.68 -0.84
CA PHE A 74 -10.29 7.98 -1.53
C PHE A 74 -11.27 6.79 -1.58
N GLY A 75 -10.80 5.57 -1.36
CA GLY A 75 -11.59 4.34 -1.39
C GLY A 75 -12.57 4.15 -0.23
N GLY A 76 -12.90 5.22 0.52
CA GLY A 76 -13.95 5.23 1.54
C GLY A 76 -13.70 4.38 2.78
N SER A 77 -12.61 3.61 2.84
CA SER A 77 -12.32 2.68 3.94
C SER A 77 -12.14 3.40 5.28
N GLY A 78 -11.52 4.58 5.29
CA GLY A 78 -11.41 5.41 6.49
C GLY A 78 -12.76 5.96 6.97
N ALA A 79 -13.59 6.44 6.05
CA ALA A 79 -14.94 6.93 6.38
C ALA A 79 -15.85 5.82 6.89
N LEU A 80 -15.79 4.63 6.27
CA LEU A 80 -16.51 3.43 6.72
C LEU A 80 -16.11 3.05 8.14
N GLN A 81 -14.83 3.16 8.50
CA GLN A 81 -14.37 2.83 9.85
C GLN A 81 -14.82 3.86 10.88
N THR A 82 -14.69 5.16 10.58
CA THR A 82 -15.06 6.25 11.49
C THR A 82 -16.59 6.34 11.71
N PHE A 83 -17.37 6.13 10.65
CA PHE A 83 -18.83 6.30 10.67
C PHE A 83 -19.59 4.98 10.55
N ALA A 84 -18.95 3.83 10.82
CA ALA A 84 -19.51 2.48 10.67
C ALA A 84 -20.92 2.36 11.28
N VAL A 85 -21.08 2.74 12.54
CA VAL A 85 -22.36 2.64 13.27
C VAL A 85 -23.43 3.49 12.59
N HIS A 86 -23.09 4.67 12.10
CA HIS A 86 -24.05 5.57 11.46
C HIS A 86 -24.48 5.01 10.10
N ILE A 87 -23.52 4.52 9.30
CA ILE A 87 -23.78 3.90 7.99
C ILE A 87 -24.69 2.67 8.15
N PHE A 88 -24.41 1.78 9.11
CA PHE A 88 -25.25 0.61 9.35
C PHE A 88 -26.64 0.96 9.92
N LYS A 89 -26.79 2.07 10.63
CA LYS A 89 -28.11 2.59 11.05
C LYS A 89 -28.92 3.09 9.85
N VAL A 90 -28.30 3.87 8.96
CA VAL A 90 -28.95 4.40 7.75
C VAL A 90 -29.39 3.27 6.82
N LEU A 91 -28.58 2.23 6.69
CA LEU A 91 -28.87 1.05 5.86
C LEU A 91 -29.99 0.15 6.41
N LYS A 92 -30.61 0.49 7.56
CA LYS A 92 -31.66 -0.31 8.23
C LYS A 92 -31.31 -1.80 8.30
N THR A 93 -30.08 -2.08 8.71
CA THR A 93 -29.58 -3.44 8.78
C THR A 93 -30.45 -4.29 9.72
N PRO A 94 -30.65 -5.58 9.42
CA PRO A 94 -31.54 -6.44 10.21
C PRO A 94 -30.94 -6.77 11.60
N ILE A 95 -29.65 -6.47 11.77
CA ILE A 95 -28.86 -6.70 12.97
C ILE A 95 -28.57 -5.34 13.61
N ASN A 96 -28.41 -5.32 14.94
CA ASN A 96 -28.00 -4.11 15.65
C ASN A 96 -26.70 -3.53 15.05
N ALA A 97 -26.70 -2.23 14.75
CA ALA A 97 -25.56 -1.53 14.14
C ALA A 97 -24.26 -1.66 14.95
N TYR A 98 -24.34 -1.79 16.27
CA TYR A 98 -23.17 -2.02 17.12
C TYR A 98 -22.56 -3.41 16.86
N THR A 99 -23.40 -4.45 16.77
CA THR A 99 -22.97 -5.81 16.45
C THR A 99 -22.37 -5.89 15.04
N ALA A 100 -22.99 -5.24 14.05
CA ALA A 100 -22.43 -5.15 12.70
C ALA A 100 -21.05 -4.45 12.69
N THR A 101 -20.86 -3.43 13.52
CA THR A 101 -19.57 -2.74 13.67
C THR A 101 -18.49 -3.64 14.30
N VAL A 102 -18.87 -4.50 15.26
CA VAL A 102 -17.93 -5.50 15.80
C VAL A 102 -17.50 -6.49 14.72
N PHE A 103 -18.45 -7.01 13.92
CA PHE A 103 -18.12 -7.89 12.79
C PHE A 103 -17.23 -7.21 11.75
N LEU A 104 -17.48 -5.92 11.46
CA LEU A 104 -16.62 -5.12 10.60
C LEU A 104 -15.17 -5.11 11.13
N GLY A 105 -14.97 -4.88 12.43
CA GLY A 105 -13.65 -4.90 13.06
C GLY A 105 -12.97 -6.28 13.01
N VAL A 106 -13.72 -7.35 13.29
CA VAL A 106 -13.21 -8.73 13.18
C VAL A 106 -12.79 -9.05 11.75
N ALA A 107 -13.59 -8.64 10.76
CA ALA A 107 -13.25 -8.80 9.35
C ALA A 107 -11.99 -8.01 8.98
N GLN A 108 -11.80 -6.80 9.51
CA GLN A 108 -10.57 -6.04 9.30
C GLN A 108 -9.34 -6.77 9.87
N LEU A 109 -9.43 -7.30 11.09
CA LEU A 109 -8.35 -8.07 11.71
C LEU A 109 -7.98 -9.31 10.89
N LEU A 110 -8.99 -10.06 10.45
CA LEU A 110 -8.78 -11.22 9.58
C LEU A 110 -8.17 -10.82 8.24
N GLY A 111 -8.62 -9.71 7.65
CA GLY A 111 -8.08 -9.17 6.39
C GLY A 111 -6.60 -8.84 6.52
N THR A 112 -6.18 -8.22 7.62
CA THR A 112 -4.77 -7.94 7.90
C THR A 112 -3.96 -9.21 8.12
N ALA A 113 -4.47 -10.20 8.85
CA ALA A 113 -3.77 -11.48 9.02
C ALA A 113 -3.59 -12.21 7.68
N VAL A 114 -4.62 -12.21 6.84
CA VAL A 114 -4.56 -12.80 5.49
C VAL A 114 -3.62 -12.01 4.58
N CYS A 115 -3.51 -10.68 4.73
CA CYS A 115 -2.51 -9.88 4.00
C CYS A 115 -1.08 -10.40 4.24
N VAL A 116 -0.73 -10.59 5.52
CA VAL A 116 0.60 -11.05 5.93
C VAL A 116 0.89 -12.44 5.35
N ALA A 117 -0.07 -13.35 5.43
CA ALA A 117 0.08 -14.68 4.82
C ALA A 117 0.18 -14.61 3.29
N SER A 118 -0.68 -13.82 2.64
CA SER A 118 -0.78 -13.73 1.18
C SER A 118 0.44 -13.09 0.53
N ILE A 119 1.13 -12.19 1.24
CA ILE A 119 2.40 -11.61 0.78
C ILE A 119 3.43 -12.69 0.49
N HIS A 120 3.44 -13.77 1.27
CA HIS A 120 4.41 -14.86 1.13
C HIS A 120 4.11 -15.79 -0.06
N PHE A 121 2.85 -15.85 -0.52
CA PHE A 121 2.40 -16.80 -1.55
C PHE A 121 2.14 -16.18 -2.94
N VAL A 122 1.57 -14.98 -3.02
CA VAL A 122 0.93 -14.48 -4.28
C VAL A 122 1.73 -13.37 -4.97
N GLY A 123 2.70 -12.77 -4.28
CA GLY A 123 3.48 -11.64 -4.78
C GLY A 123 2.74 -10.30 -4.72
N LYS A 124 3.47 -9.23 -4.40
CA LYS A 124 2.93 -7.92 -3.98
C LYS A 124 2.04 -7.24 -5.03
N ARG A 125 2.38 -7.34 -6.32
CA ARG A 125 1.67 -6.64 -7.40
C ARG A 125 0.30 -7.24 -7.73
N LYS A 126 0.19 -8.57 -7.77
CA LYS A 126 -1.07 -9.26 -8.16
C LYS A 126 -2.13 -9.11 -7.08
N LEU A 127 -1.72 -9.19 -5.81
CA LEU A 127 -2.61 -9.01 -4.66
C LEU A 127 -3.29 -7.63 -4.66
N ASN A 128 -2.56 -6.59 -5.06
CA ASN A 128 -3.11 -5.23 -5.13
C ASN A 128 -4.22 -5.10 -6.18
N TRP A 129 -3.97 -5.56 -7.41
CA TRP A 129 -4.96 -5.50 -8.50
C TRP A 129 -6.23 -6.28 -8.17
N ILE A 130 -6.10 -7.47 -7.59
CA ILE A 130 -7.24 -8.30 -7.17
C ILE A 130 -8.03 -7.57 -6.08
N SER A 131 -7.35 -6.97 -5.11
CA SER A 131 -8.01 -6.26 -3.99
C SER A 131 -8.76 -5.03 -4.48
N ILE A 132 -8.17 -4.26 -5.39
CA ILE A 132 -8.83 -3.09 -6.00
C ILE A 132 -10.08 -3.52 -6.78
N ALA A 133 -9.97 -4.55 -7.62
CA ALA A 133 -11.09 -5.06 -8.40
C ALA A 133 -12.22 -5.60 -7.51
N ALA A 134 -11.90 -6.40 -6.50
CA ALA A 134 -12.89 -6.96 -5.58
C ALA A 134 -13.56 -5.87 -4.70
N THR A 135 -12.79 -4.88 -4.24
CA THR A 135 -13.33 -3.73 -3.49
C THR A 135 -14.27 -2.90 -4.36
N GLY A 136 -13.85 -2.58 -5.59
CA GLY A 136 -14.68 -1.85 -6.56
C GLY A 136 -15.98 -2.60 -6.87
N PHE A 137 -15.90 -3.91 -7.07
CA PHE A 137 -17.08 -4.75 -7.29
C PHE A 137 -18.04 -4.73 -6.09
N CYS A 138 -17.52 -4.86 -4.86
CA CYS A 138 -18.34 -4.82 -3.65
C CYS A 138 -19.05 -3.47 -3.48
N PHE A 139 -18.35 -2.36 -3.70
CA PHE A 139 -18.95 -1.03 -3.64
C PHE A 139 -19.98 -0.82 -4.75
N PHE A 140 -19.67 -1.21 -5.98
CA PHE A 140 -20.59 -1.09 -7.10
C PHE A 140 -21.88 -1.89 -6.88
N ALA A 141 -21.77 -3.14 -6.41
CA ALA A 141 -22.91 -3.96 -6.04
C ALA A 141 -23.73 -3.34 -4.90
N SER A 142 -23.06 -2.78 -3.88
CA SER A 142 -23.74 -2.09 -2.77
C SER A 142 -24.47 -0.83 -3.25
N ALA A 143 -23.90 -0.06 -4.18
CA ALA A 143 -24.49 1.14 -4.74
C ALA A 143 -25.73 0.81 -5.59
N ILE A 144 -25.65 -0.22 -6.45
CA ILE A 144 -26.79 -0.71 -7.22
C ILE A 144 -27.93 -1.13 -6.30
N TYR A 145 -27.60 -1.85 -5.21
CA TYR A 145 -28.59 -2.30 -4.25
C TYR A 145 -29.30 -1.13 -3.56
N ILE A 146 -28.54 -0.15 -3.06
CA ILE A 146 -29.08 1.04 -2.40
C ILE A 146 -29.97 1.82 -3.38
N TYR A 147 -29.50 2.04 -4.60
CA TYR A 147 -30.26 2.73 -5.65
C TYR A 147 -31.57 2.01 -5.99
N SER A 148 -31.54 0.68 -6.13
CA SER A 148 -32.74 -0.11 -6.44
C SER A 148 -33.74 -0.14 -5.27
N SER A 149 -33.24 -0.11 -4.03
CA SER A 149 -34.06 -0.02 -2.81
C SER A 149 -34.78 1.33 -2.69
N GLU A 150 -34.18 2.43 -3.17
CA GLU A 150 -34.77 3.77 -3.09
C GLU A 150 -35.97 3.92 -4.05
N TYR A 151 -35.94 3.24 -5.19
CA TYR A 151 -37.03 3.23 -6.18
C TYR A 151 -38.13 2.18 -5.91
N ASN A 152 -38.17 1.57 -4.71
CA ASN A 152 -39.16 0.54 -4.33
C ASN A 152 -39.27 -0.65 -5.31
N ARG A 153 -38.23 -0.94 -6.10
CA ARG A 153 -38.24 -2.06 -7.06
C ARG A 153 -37.94 -3.42 -6.41
N ILE A 154 -37.42 -3.42 -5.18
CA ILE A 154 -37.04 -4.61 -4.42
C ILE A 154 -37.54 -4.44 -2.99
N ASP A 155 -38.16 -5.48 -2.42
CA ASP A 155 -38.53 -5.53 -1.01
C ASP A 155 -37.29 -5.34 -0.14
N SER A 156 -37.07 -4.12 0.34
CA SER A 156 -35.90 -3.73 1.13
C SER A 156 -35.72 -4.63 2.36
N ALA A 157 -36.81 -5.20 2.90
CA ALA A 157 -36.82 -6.04 4.09
C ALA A 157 -36.27 -7.46 3.91
N LYS A 158 -36.33 -8.04 2.69
CA LYS A 158 -35.81 -9.41 2.45
C LYS A 158 -34.30 -9.44 2.20
N TRP A 159 -33.75 -8.36 1.66
CA TRP A 159 -32.35 -8.30 1.22
C TRP A 159 -31.49 -7.28 1.98
N SER A 160 -31.98 -6.73 3.10
CA SER A 160 -31.27 -5.71 3.89
C SER A 160 -29.87 -6.15 4.37
N TRP A 161 -29.63 -7.46 4.47
CA TRP A 161 -28.34 -8.04 4.87
C TRP A 161 -27.28 -8.00 3.76
N LEU A 162 -27.70 -7.92 2.49
CA LEU A 162 -26.81 -7.93 1.32
C LEU A 162 -25.86 -6.72 1.31
N PRO A 163 -26.31 -5.45 1.41
CA PRO A 163 -25.39 -4.30 1.44
C PRO A 163 -24.49 -4.33 2.68
N THR A 164 -24.96 -4.83 3.82
CA THR A 164 -24.15 -4.98 5.04
C THR A 164 -23.00 -5.96 4.81
N SER A 165 -23.30 -7.13 4.24
CA SER A 165 -22.30 -8.15 3.93
C SER A 165 -21.30 -7.67 2.89
N LEU A 166 -21.76 -6.95 1.86
CA LEU A 166 -20.90 -6.37 0.83
C LEU A 166 -19.95 -5.30 1.40
N LEU A 167 -20.41 -4.48 2.34
CA LEU A 167 -19.57 -3.48 3.01
C LEU A 167 -18.56 -4.10 3.98
N ILE A 168 -18.94 -5.16 4.69
CA ILE A 168 -18.01 -5.91 5.55
C ILE A 168 -16.96 -6.62 4.68
N GLY A 169 -17.39 -7.21 3.57
CA GLY A 169 -16.51 -7.83 2.58
C GLY A 169 -15.55 -6.83 1.94
N SER A 170 -16.03 -5.64 1.54
CA SER A 170 -15.16 -4.59 1.00
C SER A 170 -14.14 -4.12 2.04
N ALA A 171 -14.52 -3.99 3.31
CA ALA A 171 -13.59 -3.64 4.38
C ALA A 171 -12.51 -4.71 4.60
N PHE A 172 -12.86 -5.99 4.53
CA PHE A 172 -11.93 -7.12 4.58
C PHE A 172 -10.90 -7.04 3.44
N VAL A 173 -11.38 -6.92 2.20
CA VAL A 173 -10.54 -6.89 0.99
C VAL A 173 -9.64 -5.65 0.97
N SER A 174 -10.16 -4.48 1.37
CA SER A 174 -9.38 -3.24 1.46
C SER A 174 -8.23 -3.34 2.48
N HIS A 175 -8.44 -4.03 3.61
CA HIS A 175 -7.39 -4.26 4.62
C HIS A 175 -6.41 -5.37 4.23
N MET A 176 -6.84 -6.30 3.36
CA MET A 176 -5.98 -7.35 2.82
C MET A 176 -4.93 -6.82 1.84
N GLY A 177 -5.24 -5.77 1.07
CA GLY A 177 -4.35 -5.29 0.02
C GLY A 177 -3.97 -3.82 0.17
N ILE A 178 -4.94 -2.94 -0.03
CA ILE A 178 -4.72 -1.54 -0.40
C ILE A 178 -3.99 -0.76 0.69
N ARG A 179 -4.41 -0.92 1.95
CA ARG A 179 -3.84 -0.16 3.07
C ARG A 179 -2.44 -0.65 3.44
N GLN A 180 -2.25 -1.96 3.56
CA GLN A 180 -1.00 -2.53 4.06
C GLN A 180 0.10 -2.50 2.99
N LEU A 181 -0.25 -2.71 1.72
CA LEU A 181 0.73 -2.64 0.62
C LEU A 181 1.27 -1.23 0.44
N ALA A 182 0.46 -0.18 0.62
CA ALA A 182 0.93 1.21 0.54
C ALA A 182 2.10 1.48 1.49
N TRP A 183 1.97 1.04 2.75
CA TRP A 183 3.01 1.21 3.77
C TRP A 183 4.22 0.32 3.53
N ILE A 184 4.02 -0.91 3.07
CA ILE A 184 5.13 -1.83 2.77
C ILE A 184 5.95 -1.33 1.58
N LEU A 185 5.30 -0.86 0.51
CA LEU A 185 5.96 -0.29 -0.67
C LEU A 185 6.67 1.04 -0.37
N ALA A 186 6.21 1.81 0.61
CA ALA A 186 6.87 3.04 1.03
C ALA A 186 8.10 2.79 1.93
N GLY A 187 8.16 1.63 2.59
CA GLY A 187 9.27 1.24 3.46
C GLY A 187 10.36 0.42 2.78
N GLU A 188 10.13 0.00 1.53
CA GLU A 188 11.13 -0.64 0.65
C GLU A 188 11.82 0.39 -0.24
#